data_AF-A0A1B6KYW3-F1
#
_entry.id   AF-A0A1B6KYW3-F1
#
_cell.length_a   1.000
_cell.length_b   1.000
_cell.length_c   1.000
_cell.angle_alpha   90.00
_cell.angle_beta   90.00
_cell.angle_gamma   90.00
#
_symmetry.space_group_name_H-M   'P 1'
#
loop_
_entity.id
_entity.type
_entity.pdbx_description
1 polymer ?
#
loop_
_entity_poly.entity_id
_entity_poly.type
_entity_poly.pdbx_seq_one_letter_code
_entity_poly.pdbx_strand_id
1 'polypeptide(L)'
;MSVRRRKLDQEDEGSPTAPRRVKVYGPSRSHKRCLLYSAVVFVVSSIFGYLLLLLSTSHNTGTLDSIALTLGLHKNIYTVVIDAGSTGSRVLALSFHQSILDDSLKLDDELFIEQEPGLSAFADNPAKGAEKIAELVERAKKFVPQKAWASTPMVLRATAGLRLLPEGQANA
;
A
#
# COMPACT_ATOMS: atom_id res chain seq x y z
N MET A 1 1.38 16.38 -99.12
CA MET A 1 2.14 17.13 -98.10
C MET A 1 1.17 18.02 -97.36
N SER A 2 1.07 17.82 -96.05
CA SER A 2 -0.03 18.26 -95.20
C SER A 2 0.51 19.09 -94.04
N VAL A 3 -0.32 20.05 -93.57
CA VAL A 3 -0.27 20.69 -92.23
C VAL A 3 0.89 21.71 -92.06
N ARG A 4 0.76 22.95 -91.57
CA ARG A 4 -0.06 23.55 -90.49
C ARG A 4 0.01 25.08 -90.66
N ARG A 5 -1.11 25.81 -90.69
CA ARG A 5 -1.12 27.23 -90.29
C ARG A 5 -1.88 27.33 -88.97
N ARG A 6 -1.19 27.80 -87.93
CA ARG A 6 -1.76 28.02 -86.59
C ARG A 6 -2.71 29.22 -86.69
N LYS A 7 -3.96 29.05 -86.25
CA LYS A 7 -4.88 30.16 -86.00
C LYS A 7 -4.64 30.58 -84.54
N LEU A 8 -4.06 31.77 -84.37
CA LEU A 8 -3.94 32.47 -83.10
C LEU A 8 -5.23 33.26 -82.87
N ASP A 9 -5.74 33.10 -81.65
CA ASP A 9 -6.50 34.02 -80.82
C ASP A 9 -7.82 34.58 -81.35
N GLN A 10 -8.91 34.02 -80.82
CA GLN A 10 -10.16 34.72 -80.64
C GLN A 10 -10.30 34.97 -79.13
N GLU A 11 -10.07 36.21 -78.71
CA GLU A 11 -10.39 36.72 -77.39
C GLU A 11 -11.91 36.67 -77.20
N ASP A 12 -12.36 35.87 -76.24
CA ASP A 12 -13.75 35.87 -75.80
C ASP A 12 -13.80 36.65 -74.47
N GLU A 13 -14.27 37.89 -74.56
CA GLU A 13 -14.55 38.73 -73.40
C GLU A 13 -15.74 38.18 -72.60
N GLY A 14 -15.51 37.97 -71.30
CA GLY A 14 -16.52 38.27 -70.28
C GLY A 14 -17.55 37.19 -69.93
N SER A 15 -17.26 36.44 -68.87
CA SER A 15 -18.29 35.98 -67.93
C SER A 15 -17.70 35.90 -66.52
N PRO A 16 -18.28 36.59 -65.51
CA PRO A 16 -17.75 36.58 -64.16
C PRO A 16 -18.00 35.20 -63.54
N THR A 17 -16.92 34.44 -63.33
CA THR A 17 -17.00 33.18 -62.58
C THR A 17 -17.42 33.46 -61.15
N ALA A 18 -18.63 33.01 -60.80
CA ALA A 18 -19.23 33.13 -59.48
C ALA A 18 -18.29 32.64 -58.36
N PRO A 19 -18.32 33.25 -57.17
CA PRO A 19 -17.45 32.83 -56.07
C PRO A 19 -17.72 31.37 -55.72
N ARG A 20 -16.64 30.57 -55.69
CA ARG A 20 -16.68 29.14 -55.36
C ARG A 20 -17.08 28.99 -53.89
N ARG A 21 -18.36 28.70 -53.65
CA ARG A 21 -18.91 28.48 -52.31
C ARG A 21 -18.28 27.20 -51.73
N VAL A 22 -17.32 27.36 -50.82
CA VAL A 22 -16.76 26.24 -50.06
C VAL A 22 -17.89 25.67 -49.19
N LYS A 23 -18.32 24.43 -49.49
CA LYS A 23 -19.26 23.70 -48.63
C LYS A 23 -18.52 23.30 -47.36
N VAL A 24 -18.71 24.09 -46.31
CA VAL A 24 -18.30 23.72 -44.95
C VAL A 24 -19.21 22.57 -44.50
N TYR A 25 -18.69 21.34 -44.56
CA TYR A 25 -19.40 20.17 -44.04
C TYR A 25 -19.43 20.23 -42.51
N GLY A 26 -20.56 20.65 -41.96
CA GLY A 26 -20.83 20.51 -40.53
C GLY A 26 -20.95 19.03 -40.13
N PRO A 27 -20.67 18.67 -38.87
CA PRO A 27 -20.70 17.27 -38.43
C PRO A 27 -22.08 16.64 -38.66
N SER A 28 -22.08 15.45 -39.30
CA SER A 28 -23.28 14.70 -39.69
C SER A 28 -24.19 14.40 -38.48
N ARG A 29 -25.52 14.44 -38.68
CA ARG A 29 -26.54 14.13 -37.65
C ARG A 29 -26.30 12.79 -36.95
N SER A 30 -25.77 11.81 -37.67
CA SER A 30 -25.39 10.49 -37.12
C SER A 30 -24.20 10.60 -36.15
N HIS A 31 -23.23 11.45 -36.47
CA HIS A 31 -22.04 11.70 -35.65
C HIS A 31 -22.40 12.41 -34.33
N LYS A 32 -23.33 13.38 -34.37
CA LYS A 32 -23.84 14.06 -33.16
C LYS A 32 -24.62 13.10 -32.26
N ARG A 33 -25.37 12.16 -32.84
CA ARG A 33 -26.05 11.08 -32.09
C ARG A 33 -25.04 10.13 -31.45
N CYS A 34 -24.01 9.71 -32.16
CA CYS A 34 -22.94 8.85 -31.62
C CYS A 34 -22.21 9.51 -30.43
N LEU A 35 -21.84 10.79 -30.57
CA LEU A 35 -21.24 11.59 -29.49
C LEU A 35 -22.18 11.74 -28.28
N LEU A 36 -23.48 11.89 -28.51
CA LEU A 36 -24.46 11.94 -27.42
C LEU A 36 -24.59 10.58 -26.72
N TYR A 37 -24.65 9.48 -27.46
CA TYR A 37 -24.71 8.14 -26.89
C TYR A 37 -23.45 7.79 -26.10
N SER A 38 -22.26 8.11 -26.61
CA SER A 38 -21.02 7.88 -25.87
C SER A 38 -20.98 8.70 -24.58
N ALA A 39 -21.36 9.98 -24.63
CA ALA A 39 -21.45 10.82 -23.44
C ALA A 39 -22.43 10.27 -22.40
N VAL A 40 -23.62 9.81 -22.83
CA VAL A 40 -24.63 9.21 -21.93
C VAL A 40 -24.09 7.92 -21.31
N VAL A 41 -23.45 7.04 -22.09
CA VAL A 41 -22.86 5.79 -21.57
C VAL A 41 -21.76 6.08 -20.56
N PHE A 42 -20.90 7.07 -20.82
CA PHE A 42 -19.87 7.50 -19.87
C PHE A 42 -20.49 8.01 -18.56
N VAL A 43 -21.49 8.89 -18.64
CA VAL A 43 -22.16 9.44 -17.46
C VAL A 43 -22.86 8.34 -16.65
N VAL A 44 -23.59 7.44 -17.30
CA VAL A 44 -24.26 6.31 -16.63
C VAL A 44 -23.23 5.37 -16.00
N SER A 45 -22.12 5.08 -16.67
CA SER A 45 -21.03 4.25 -16.14
C SER A 45 -20.37 4.90 -14.92
N SER A 46 -20.11 6.22 -14.95
CA SER A 46 -19.57 6.94 -13.80
C SER A 46 -20.54 6.98 -12.62
N ILE A 47 -21.83 7.18 -12.86
CA ILE A 47 -22.86 7.14 -11.81
C ILE A 47 -22.99 5.73 -11.23
N PHE A 48 -22.99 4.69 -12.07
CA PHE A 48 -23.04 3.31 -11.62
C PHE A 48 -21.79 2.93 -10.83
N GLY A 49 -20.60 3.35 -11.28
CA GLY A 49 -19.35 3.18 -10.56
C GLY A 49 -19.36 3.89 -9.21
N TYR A 50 -19.82 5.13 -9.15
CA TYR A 50 -19.96 5.90 -7.91
C TYR A 50 -20.99 5.27 -6.95
N LEU A 51 -22.12 4.79 -7.47
CA LEU A 51 -23.14 4.09 -6.69
C LEU A 51 -22.63 2.74 -6.16
N LEU A 52 -21.90 1.99 -6.98
CA LEU A 52 -21.24 0.75 -6.57
C LEU A 52 -20.18 1.01 -5.49
N LEU A 53 -19.48 2.14 -5.56
CA LEU A 53 -18.48 2.58 -4.58
C LEU A 53 -19.14 3.02 -3.26
N LEU A 54 -20.32 3.66 -3.30
CA LEU A 54 -21.15 3.98 -2.14
C LEU A 54 -21.79 2.74 -1.48
N LEU A 55 -22.11 1.71 -2.26
CA LEU A 55 -22.64 0.43 -1.78
C LEU A 55 -21.54 -0.50 -1.24
N SER A 56 -20.29 -0.29 -1.65
CA SER A 56 -19.13 -1.10 -1.25
C SER A 56 -18.48 -0.56 0.02
N THR A 57 -19.13 -0.71 1.17
CA THR A 57 -18.62 -0.19 2.45
C THR A 57 -17.62 -1.12 3.16
N SER A 58 -16.94 -2.07 2.50
CA SER A 58 -16.17 -3.06 3.30
C SER A 58 -14.89 -3.69 2.74
N HIS A 59 -14.31 -3.28 1.60
CA HIS A 59 -13.03 -3.87 1.13
C HIS A 59 -11.97 -2.88 0.63
N ASN A 60 -12.21 -1.56 0.67
CA ASN A 60 -11.27 -0.57 0.11
C ASN A 60 -10.11 -0.19 1.06
N THR A 61 -10.14 -0.64 2.31
CA THR A 61 -9.11 -0.26 3.29
C THR A 61 -7.76 -0.88 2.98
N GLY A 62 -7.74 -2.15 2.56
CA GLY A 62 -6.48 -2.85 2.24
C GLY A 62 -5.80 -2.35 0.95
N THR A 63 -6.55 -1.88 -0.04
CA THR A 63 -5.98 -1.46 -1.34
C THR A 63 -5.31 -0.10 -1.25
N LEU A 64 -5.91 0.87 -0.56
CA LEU A 64 -5.31 2.19 -0.33
C LEU A 64 -4.11 2.10 0.61
N ASP A 65 -4.20 1.27 1.66
CA ASP A 65 -3.06 1.02 2.55
C ASP A 65 -1.89 0.35 1.82
N SER A 66 -2.16 -0.62 0.93
CA SER A 66 -1.12 -1.23 0.08
C SER A 66 -0.40 -0.23 -0.82
N ILE A 67 -1.13 0.74 -1.37
CA ILE A 67 -0.54 1.82 -2.18
C ILE A 67 0.29 2.74 -1.29
N ALA A 68 -0.23 3.13 -0.12
CA ALA A 68 0.51 3.96 0.84
C ALA A 68 1.77 3.25 1.39
N LEU A 69 1.70 1.93 1.58
CA LEU A 69 2.81 1.05 1.91
C LEU A 69 3.89 1.13 0.84
N THR A 70 3.49 0.96 -0.43
CA THR A 70 4.39 1.02 -1.60
C THR A 70 5.02 2.40 -1.78
N LEU A 71 4.29 3.47 -1.48
CA LEU A 71 4.77 4.85 -1.57
C LEU A 71 5.60 5.29 -0.34
N GLY A 72 5.72 4.43 0.70
CA GLY A 72 6.47 4.74 1.91
C GLY A 72 5.85 5.84 2.78
N LEU A 73 4.54 6.08 2.64
CA LEU A 73 3.81 7.13 3.36
C LEU A 73 3.27 6.67 4.72
N HIS A 74 3.44 5.39 5.04
CA HIS A 74 2.96 4.77 6.26
C HIS A 74 4.03 4.86 7.37
N LYS A 75 3.57 4.98 8.61
CA LYS A 75 4.43 4.96 9.80
C LYS A 75 4.42 3.54 10.38
N ASN A 76 5.59 2.91 10.39
CA ASN A 76 5.75 1.61 11.05
C ASN A 76 5.84 1.77 12.56
N ILE A 77 5.15 0.89 13.26
CA ILE A 77 5.10 0.81 14.71
C ILE A 77 5.54 -0.60 15.09
N TYR A 78 6.45 -0.69 16.04
CA TYR A 78 7.02 -1.97 16.48
C TYR A 78 6.75 -2.16 17.96
N THR A 79 6.63 -3.42 18.39
CA THR A 79 6.63 -3.77 19.82
C THR A 79 7.30 -5.12 20.02
N VAL A 80 7.96 -5.29 21.16
CA VAL A 80 8.64 -6.55 21.52
C VAL A 80 8.13 -7.02 22.88
N VAL A 81 7.69 -8.27 22.95
CA VAL A 81 7.27 -8.93 24.18
C VAL A 81 8.16 -10.14 24.40
N ILE A 82 8.79 -10.22 25.58
CA ILE A 82 9.53 -11.40 26.02
C ILE A 82 8.71 -12.09 27.11
N ASP A 83 8.26 -13.31 26.84
CA ASP A 83 7.56 -14.16 27.80
C ASP A 83 8.57 -15.14 28.42
N ALA A 84 8.88 -14.96 29.70
CA ALA A 84 9.78 -15.82 30.46
C ALA A 84 8.97 -16.90 31.20
N GLY A 85 8.74 -18.00 30.48
CA GLY A 85 8.11 -19.23 30.97
C GLY A 85 8.99 -20.03 31.93
N SER A 86 8.38 -20.99 32.64
CA SER A 86 9.11 -21.98 33.44
C SER A 86 9.87 -22.99 32.58
N THR A 87 9.28 -23.41 31.45
CA THR A 87 9.85 -24.41 30.55
C THR A 87 10.73 -23.79 29.46
N GLY A 88 10.36 -22.60 29.00
CA GLY A 88 11.07 -21.88 27.94
C GLY A 88 10.78 -20.39 27.99
N SER A 89 11.65 -19.61 27.38
CA SER A 89 11.48 -18.16 27.19
C SER A 89 11.26 -17.86 25.71
N ARG A 90 10.38 -16.91 25.41
CA ARG A 90 9.94 -16.59 24.05
C ARG A 90 10.09 -15.11 23.77
N VAL A 91 10.39 -14.76 22.53
CA VAL A 91 10.28 -13.39 22.03
C VAL A 91 9.23 -13.33 20.94
N LEU A 92 8.35 -12.35 21.07
CA LEU A 92 7.35 -11.96 20.11
C LEU A 92 7.63 -10.51 19.69
N ALA A 93 8.16 -10.31 18.49
CA ALA A 93 8.32 -8.98 17.91
C ALA A 93 7.27 -8.77 16.81
N LEU A 94 6.54 -7.66 16.88
CA LEU A 94 5.43 -7.36 15.97
C LEU A 94 5.72 -6.06 15.23
N SER A 95 5.38 -6.03 13.94
CA SER A 95 5.40 -4.83 13.11
C SER A 95 3.97 -4.48 12.71
N PHE A 96 3.61 -3.21 12.82
CA PHE A 96 2.32 -2.68 12.42
C PHE A 96 2.49 -1.44 11.54
N HIS A 97 1.49 -1.16 10.71
CA HIS A 97 1.27 0.16 10.16
C HIS A 97 -0.04 0.74 10.66
N GLN A 98 -0.10 2.07 10.72
CA GLN A 98 -1.34 2.79 10.95
C GLN A 98 -2.04 3.02 9.61
N SER A 99 -3.29 2.58 9.48
CA SER A 99 -4.10 2.82 8.29
C SER A 99 -4.42 4.30 8.14
N ILE A 100 -4.34 4.82 6.92
CA ILE A 100 -4.58 6.25 6.64
C ILE A 100 -6.08 6.58 6.67
N LEU A 101 -6.94 5.57 6.47
CA LEU A 101 -8.38 5.78 6.33
C LEU A 101 -9.12 5.84 7.66
N ASP A 102 -8.69 5.03 8.62
CA ASP A 102 -9.41 4.81 9.87
C ASP A 102 -8.52 4.83 11.12
N ASP A 103 -7.24 5.19 10.96
CA ASP A 103 -6.23 5.23 12.03
C ASP A 103 -6.02 3.89 12.77
N SER A 104 -6.55 2.77 12.25
CA SER A 104 -6.39 1.46 12.86
C SER A 104 -4.97 0.93 12.72
N LEU A 105 -4.51 0.17 13.73
CA LEU A 105 -3.25 -0.58 13.64
C LEU A 105 -3.49 -1.90 12.93
N LYS A 106 -2.73 -2.13 11.86
CA LYS A 106 -2.76 -3.37 11.08
C LYS A 106 -1.44 -4.09 11.23
N LEU A 107 -1.49 -5.37 11.57
CA LEU A 107 -0.31 -6.22 11.73
C LEU A 107 0.29 -6.51 10.35
N ASP A 108 1.58 -6.20 10.19
CA ASP A 108 2.35 -6.46 8.98
C ASP A 108 3.11 -7.77 9.06
N ASP A 109 3.83 -7.97 10.16
CA ASP A 109 4.76 -9.08 10.32
C ASP A 109 4.95 -9.43 11.79
N GLU A 110 5.36 -10.67 12.02
CA GLU A 110 5.57 -11.27 13.34
C GLU A 110 6.84 -12.12 13.35
N LEU A 111 7.67 -11.89 14.37
CA LEU A 111 8.75 -12.80 14.75
C LEU A 111 8.37 -13.50 16.05
N PHE A 112 8.26 -14.83 16.00
CA PHE A 112 8.11 -15.69 17.16
C PHE A 112 9.30 -16.65 17.27
N ILE A 113 10.06 -16.55 18.37
CA ILE A 113 11.17 -17.46 18.67
C ILE A 113 11.09 -17.92 20.12
N GLU A 114 11.22 -19.23 20.33
CA GLU A 114 11.29 -19.85 21.64
C GLU A 114 12.68 -20.45 21.91
N GLN A 115 13.10 -20.41 23.16
CA GLN A 115 14.31 -21.05 23.66
C GLN A 115 14.02 -21.78 24.97
N GLU A 116 14.69 -22.92 25.15
CA GLU A 116 14.67 -23.70 26.39
C GLU A 116 16.09 -23.79 27.00
N PRO A 117 16.22 -23.95 28.32
CA PRO A 117 15.14 -23.98 29.31
C PRO A 117 14.63 -22.56 29.66
N GLY A 118 13.54 -22.49 30.42
CA GLY A 118 12.95 -21.25 30.92
C GLY A 118 13.80 -20.55 31.97
N LEU A 119 13.46 -19.29 32.29
CA LEU A 119 14.30 -18.42 33.14
C LEU A 119 14.50 -19.00 34.55
N SER A 120 13.50 -19.69 35.09
CA SER A 120 13.58 -20.32 36.42
C SER A 120 14.62 -21.45 36.52
N ALA A 121 15.01 -22.06 35.40
CA ALA A 121 16.08 -23.06 35.39
C ALA A 121 17.47 -22.47 35.69
N PHE A 122 17.59 -21.15 35.68
CA PHE A 122 18.82 -20.41 35.94
C PHE A 122 18.82 -19.72 37.31
N ALA A 123 17.94 -20.12 38.23
CA ALA A 123 17.82 -19.50 39.57
C ALA A 123 19.15 -19.42 40.34
N ASP A 124 19.99 -20.44 40.22
CA ASP A 124 21.31 -20.50 40.87
C ASP A 124 22.43 -19.81 40.07
N ASN A 125 22.14 -19.39 38.83
CA ASN A 125 23.07 -18.64 37.98
C ASN A 125 22.34 -17.58 37.12
N PRO A 126 21.90 -16.46 37.74
CA PRO A 126 21.13 -15.42 37.06
C PRO A 126 21.83 -14.81 35.85
N ALA A 127 23.16 -14.72 35.87
CA ALA A 127 23.97 -14.23 34.75
C ALA A 127 23.72 -15.05 33.47
N LYS A 128 23.64 -16.37 33.58
CA LYS A 128 23.32 -17.26 32.46
C LYS A 128 21.88 -17.09 31.96
N GLY A 129 20.94 -16.82 32.88
CA GLY A 129 19.56 -16.47 32.52
C GLY A 129 19.49 -15.15 31.73
N ALA A 130 20.26 -14.13 32.16
CA ALA A 130 20.36 -12.86 31.46
C ALA A 130 20.97 -13.03 30.05
N GLU A 131 22.00 -13.88 29.89
CA GLU A 131 22.55 -14.22 28.58
C GLU A 131 21.49 -14.84 27.65
N LYS A 132 20.64 -15.74 28.16
CA LYS A 132 19.53 -16.31 27.39
C LYS A 132 18.51 -15.28 26.94
N ILE A 133 18.15 -14.34 27.80
CA ILE A 133 17.27 -13.23 27.42
C ILE A 133 17.96 -12.32 26.40
N ALA A 134 19.25 -12.06 26.54
CA ALA A 134 20.01 -11.24 25.59
C ALA A 134 20.03 -11.87 24.20
N GLU A 135 20.15 -13.20 24.08
CA GLU A 135 20.02 -13.89 22.79
C GLU A 135 18.67 -13.59 22.11
N LEU A 136 17.57 -13.61 22.86
CA LEU A 136 16.22 -13.29 22.37
C LEU A 136 16.10 -11.81 21.95
N VAL A 137 16.69 -10.89 22.71
CA VAL A 137 16.75 -9.46 22.37
C VAL A 137 17.50 -9.25 21.04
N GLU A 138 18.61 -9.97 20.83
CA GLU A 138 19.35 -9.90 19.56
C GLU A 138 18.55 -10.46 18.37
N ARG A 139 17.65 -11.42 18.59
CA ARG A 139 16.70 -11.84 17.54
C ARG A 139 15.70 -10.74 17.22
N ALA A 140 15.12 -10.09 18.23
CA ALA A 140 14.21 -8.96 18.03
C ALA A 140 14.89 -7.78 17.31
N LYS A 141 16.14 -7.47 17.63
CA LYS A 141 16.92 -6.40 16.97
C LYS A 141 17.18 -6.66 15.49
N LYS A 142 17.16 -7.91 15.03
CA LYS A 142 17.26 -8.25 13.60
C LYS A 142 15.94 -8.02 12.86
N PHE A 143 14.81 -8.09 13.57
CA PHE A 143 13.48 -7.82 13.04
C PHE A 143 13.14 -6.32 13.05
N VAL A 144 13.41 -5.64 14.15
CA VAL A 144 13.14 -4.20 14.31
C VAL A 144 14.27 -3.37 13.68
N PRO A 145 13.99 -2.47 12.73
CA PRO A 145 15.02 -1.60 12.16
C PRO A 145 15.71 -0.75 13.22
N GLN A 146 17.03 -0.57 13.11
CA GLN A 146 17.85 0.15 14.10
C GLN A 146 17.33 1.56 14.43
N LYS A 147 16.82 2.27 13.42
CA LYS A 147 16.22 3.61 13.59
C LYS A 147 14.99 3.63 14.52
N ALA A 148 14.32 2.49 14.68
CA ALA A 148 13.11 2.36 15.49
C ALA A 148 13.40 1.82 16.91
N TRP A 149 14.63 1.40 17.24
CA TRP A 149 14.94 0.80 18.54
C TRP A 149 14.56 1.71 19.71
N ALA A 150 14.91 2.99 19.62
CA ALA A 150 14.64 3.96 20.70
C ALA A 150 13.14 4.20 20.95
N SER A 151 12.29 4.01 19.92
CA SER A 151 10.84 4.21 20.01
C SER A 151 10.05 2.91 20.19
N THR A 152 10.70 1.75 20.15
CA THR A 152 10.04 0.45 20.20
C THR A 152 9.83 0.07 21.67
N PRO A 153 8.58 0.03 22.18
CA PRO A 153 8.31 -0.53 23.50
C PRO A 153 8.75 -1.99 23.54
N MET A 154 9.46 -2.35 24.60
CA MET A 154 9.85 -3.72 24.91
C MET A 154 9.45 -4.05 26.34
N VAL A 155 8.79 -5.19 26.53
CA VAL A 155 8.40 -5.68 27.85
C VAL A 155 8.88 -7.11 28.05
N LEU A 156 9.40 -7.39 29.24
CA LEU A 156 9.67 -8.76 29.69
C LEU A 156 8.69 -9.10 30.81
N ARG A 157 8.03 -10.25 30.69
CA ARG A 157 7.04 -10.75 31.64
C ARG A 157 7.44 -12.15 32.05
N ALA A 158 7.76 -12.33 33.32
CA ALA A 158 8.00 -13.66 33.89
C ALA A 158 6.70 -14.28 34.39
N THR A 159 6.60 -15.60 34.26
CA THR A 159 5.41 -16.37 34.62
C THR A 159 5.57 -17.07 35.99
N ALA A 160 4.75 -18.09 36.26
CA ALA A 160 4.71 -18.79 37.54
C ALA A 160 6.07 -19.35 37.98
N GLY A 161 6.92 -19.81 37.06
CA GLY A 161 8.22 -20.42 37.39
C GLY A 161 9.11 -19.52 38.24
N LEU A 162 9.19 -18.22 37.91
CA LEU A 162 10.01 -17.28 38.67
C LEU A 162 9.38 -16.90 40.02
N ARG A 163 8.03 -16.85 40.08
CA ARG A 163 7.29 -16.53 41.32
C ARG A 163 7.45 -17.62 42.39
N LEU A 164 7.70 -18.86 41.98
CA LEU A 164 7.88 -19.99 42.89
C LEU A 164 9.29 -20.06 43.49
N LEU A 165 10.23 -19.26 43.00
CA LEU A 165 11.58 -19.18 43.56
C LEU A 165 11.58 -18.37 44.87
N PRO A 166 12.54 -18.62 45.77
CA PRO A 166 12.83 -17.71 46.87
C PRO A 166 13.03 -16.28 46.36
N GLU A 167 12.51 -15.28 47.09
CA GLU A 167 12.51 -13.88 46.65
C GLU A 167 13.90 -13.35 46.27
N GLY A 168 14.94 -13.77 47.00
CA GLY A 168 16.32 -13.42 46.69
C GLY A 168 16.83 -13.97 45.36
N GLN A 169 16.36 -15.14 44.92
CA GLN A 169 16.71 -15.71 43.61
C GLN A 169 15.85 -15.12 42.48
N ALA A 170 14.59 -14.81 42.75
CA ALA A 170 13.69 -14.22 41.75
C ALA A 170 14.09 -12.78 41.38
N ASN A 171 14.69 -12.04 42.32
CA ASN A 171 15.09 -10.64 42.17
C ASN A 171 16.59 -10.43 41.86
N ALA A 172 17.38 -11.50 41.79
CA ALA A 172 18.81 -11.44 41.49
C ALA A 172 19.09 -11.18 40.01
#